data_AF-R5L3T4-F1
#
_entry.id   AF-R5L3T4-F1
#
_cell.length_a   1.000
_cell.length_b   1.000
_cell.length_c   1.000
_cell.angle_alpha   90.00
_cell.angle_beta   90.00
_cell.angle_gamma   90.00
#
_symmetry.space_group_name_H-M   'P 1'
#
loop_
_entity.id
_entity.type
_entity.pdbx_description
1 polymer ?
#
loop_
_entity_poly.entity_id
_entity_poly.type
_entity_poly.pdbx_seq_one_letter_code
_entity_poly.pdbx_strand_id
1 'polypeptide(L)'
;MLITASEYSSMGFPAVSGGDVESCIKRSDYIISALTEGRAEKSVEAGGKPAELVKQAAGFQTYILLRENERYEKSSHSGSEKVSIGDYSYSTQSSESSDSGSTASDDENSLNVIRPMRPAST
;
A
#
# COMPACT_ATOMS: atom_id res chain seq x y z
N MET A 1 -14.46 15.88 7.77
CA MET A 1 -13.08 16.18 7.36
C MET A 1 -12.40 17.09 8.37
N LEU A 2 -11.59 16.50 9.24
CA LEU A 2 -10.93 17.15 10.37
C LEU A 2 -9.74 18.04 9.94
N ILE A 3 -9.03 17.68 8.86
CA ILE A 3 -7.93 18.45 8.29
C ILE A 3 -7.96 18.42 6.76
N THR A 4 -7.41 19.45 6.12
CA THR A 4 -7.16 19.54 4.68
C THR A 4 -5.71 19.17 4.34
N ALA A 5 -5.42 18.91 3.05
CA ALA A 5 -4.05 18.66 2.59
C ALA A 5 -3.12 19.86 2.84
N SER A 6 -3.62 21.09 2.66
CA SER A 6 -2.88 22.31 2.97
C SER A 6 -2.56 22.44 4.47
N GLU A 7 -3.52 22.13 5.33
CA GLU A 7 -3.30 22.13 6.78
C GLU A 7 -2.27 21.06 7.17
N TYR A 8 -2.39 19.85 6.62
CA TYR A 8 -1.42 18.78 6.82
C TYR A 8 0.01 19.21 6.45
N SER A 9 0.20 19.83 5.28
CA SER A 9 1.51 20.37 4.87
C SER A 9 1.99 21.49 5.79
N SER A 10 1.09 22.38 6.22
CA SER A 10 1.43 23.51 7.11
C SER A 10 1.86 23.07 8.51
N MET A 11 1.43 21.89 8.97
CA MET A 11 1.82 21.33 10.26
C MET A 11 3.26 20.80 10.28
N GLY A 12 3.95 20.76 9.14
CA GLY A 12 5.35 20.36 9.04
C GLY A 12 5.58 18.85 9.06
N PHE A 13 4.56 18.05 8.78
CA PHE A 13 4.75 16.61 8.60
C PHE A 13 5.66 16.33 7.38
N PRO A 14 6.55 15.33 7.46
CA PRO A 14 7.44 15.00 6.36
C PRO A 14 6.66 14.67 5.08
N ALA A 15 7.12 15.19 3.95
CA ALA A 15 6.60 14.79 2.66
C ALA A 15 6.90 13.31 2.42
N VAL A 16 5.86 12.54 2.11
CA VAL A 16 5.94 11.12 1.78
C VAL A 16 5.81 11.03 0.26
N SER A 17 6.87 10.57 -0.42
CA SER A 17 6.94 10.59 -1.88
C SER A 17 6.08 9.46 -2.47
N GLY A 18 5.02 9.82 -3.20
CA GLY A 18 4.17 8.86 -3.92
C GLY A 18 2.97 8.32 -3.13
N GLY A 19 2.75 8.77 -1.89
CA GLY A 19 1.54 8.42 -1.15
C GLY A 19 0.36 9.32 -1.49
N ASP A 20 -0.84 8.74 -1.65
CA ASP A 20 -2.08 9.50 -1.78
C ASP A 20 -2.48 10.11 -0.42
N VAL A 21 -1.95 11.31 -0.15
CA VAL A 21 -2.21 12.09 1.07
C VAL A 21 -3.70 12.31 1.27
N GLU A 22 -4.46 12.55 0.20
CA GLU A 22 -5.88 12.86 0.32
C GLU A 22 -6.68 11.64 0.76
N SER A 23 -6.37 10.46 0.21
CA SER A 23 -6.96 9.20 0.68
C SER A 23 -6.55 8.86 2.12
N CYS A 24 -5.30 9.12 2.51
CA CYS A 24 -4.86 8.93 3.90
C CYS A 24 -5.57 9.89 4.87
N ILE A 25 -5.81 11.13 4.47
CA ILE A 25 -6.60 12.10 5.26
C ILE A 25 -8.03 11.60 5.43
N LYS A 26 -8.69 11.17 4.35
CA LYS A 26 -10.07 10.63 4.43
C LYS A 26 -10.15 9.41 5.35
N ARG A 27 -9.16 8.53 5.28
CA ARG A 27 -9.10 7.33 6.14
C ARG A 27 -8.81 7.69 7.60
N SER A 28 -7.95 8.68 7.84
CA SER A 28 -7.72 9.25 9.18
C SER A 28 -8.98 9.88 9.76
N ASP A 29 -9.70 10.67 8.97
CA ASP A 29 -11.00 11.30 9.32
C ASP A 29 -11.97 10.24 9.81
N TYR A 30 -12.19 9.19 9.01
CA TYR A 30 -13.07 8.08 9.35
C TYR A 30 -12.67 7.39 10.66
N ILE A 31 -11.38 7.07 10.86
CA ILE A 31 -10.89 6.39 12.07
C ILE A 31 -11.15 7.24 13.31
N ILE A 32 -10.80 8.53 13.27
CA ILE A 32 -10.95 9.41 14.43
C ILE A 32 -12.42 9.67 14.72
N SER A 33 -13.24 9.91 13.70
CA SER A 33 -14.67 10.08 13.86
C SER A 33 -15.34 8.83 14.44
N ALA A 34 -14.96 7.63 13.99
CA ALA A 34 -15.47 6.37 14.53
C ALA A 34 -15.07 6.17 16.00
N LEU A 35 -13.80 6.40 16.36
CA LEU A 35 -13.31 6.26 17.73
C LEU A 35 -13.92 7.28 18.70
N THR A 36 -14.31 8.45 18.19
CA THR A 36 -14.84 9.55 19.00
C THR A 36 -16.35 9.71 18.91
N GLU A 37 -17.04 8.85 18.15
CA GLU A 37 -18.48 8.94 17.90
C GLU A 37 -18.89 10.34 17.37
N GLY A 38 -18.07 10.90 16.48
CA GLY A 38 -18.26 12.24 15.90
C GLY A 38 -17.97 13.42 16.83
N ARG A 39 -17.48 13.19 18.06
CA ARG A 39 -17.07 14.30 18.96
C ARG A 39 -15.89 15.10 18.43
N ALA A 40 -15.00 14.47 17.67
CA ALA A 40 -13.86 15.15 17.04
C ALA A 40 -14.31 16.25 16.07
N GLU A 41 -15.35 15.98 15.27
CA GLU A 41 -15.88 16.94 14.28
C GLU A 41 -16.47 18.15 14.98
N LYS A 42 -17.30 17.93 16.02
CA LYS A 42 -17.87 18.99 16.85
C LYS A 42 -16.78 19.84 17.52
N SER A 43 -15.68 19.22 17.93
CA SER A 43 -14.53 19.92 18.51
C SER A 43 -13.86 20.83 17.48
N VAL A 44 -13.70 20.37 16.24
CA VAL A 44 -13.16 21.18 15.14
C VAL A 44 -14.10 22.34 14.77
N GLU A 45 -15.40 22.09 14.71
CA GLU A 45 -16.43 23.12 14.46
C GLU A 45 -16.46 24.19 15.56
N ALA A 46 -16.33 23.78 16.83
CA ALA A 46 -16.29 24.69 17.97
C ALA A 46 -15.00 25.52 18.04
N GLY A 47 -13.92 25.05 17.41
CA GLY A 47 -12.64 25.73 17.38
C GLY A 47 -11.85 25.71 18.70
N GLY A 48 -10.83 26.57 18.77
CA GLY A 48 -9.98 26.72 19.95
C GLY A 48 -8.99 25.57 20.16
N LYS A 49 -8.45 25.47 21.39
CA LYS A 49 -7.40 24.47 21.71
C LYS A 49 -7.81 23.02 21.44
N PRO A 50 -9.05 22.58 21.75
CA PRO A 50 -9.47 21.21 21.44
C PRO A 50 -9.47 20.90 19.94
N ALA A 51 -9.86 21.87 19.09
CA ALA A 51 -9.80 21.71 17.64
C ALA A 51 -8.37 21.47 17.17
N GLU A 52 -7.41 22.25 17.65
CA GLU A 52 -6.00 22.09 17.28
C GLU A 52 -5.44 20.72 17.68
N LEU A 53 -5.81 20.20 18.86
CA LEU A 53 -5.41 18.85 19.26
C LEU A 53 -6.00 17.77 18.36
N VAL A 54 -7.27 17.91 17.96
CA VAL A 54 -7.92 16.98 17.03
C VAL A 54 -7.26 17.04 15.65
N LYS A 55 -6.94 18.24 15.16
CA LYS A 55 -6.23 18.44 13.90
C LYS A 55 -4.84 17.81 13.92
N GLN A 56 -4.09 17.99 15.01
CA GLN A 56 -2.79 17.34 15.22
C GLN A 56 -2.91 15.82 15.24
N ALA A 57 -3.91 15.28 15.95
CA ALA A 57 -4.16 13.84 15.98
C ALA A 57 -4.45 13.27 14.58
N ALA A 58 -5.27 13.98 13.79
CA ALA A 58 -5.53 13.63 12.39
C ALA A 58 -4.26 13.71 11.52
N GLY A 59 -3.39 14.70 11.76
CA GLY A 59 -2.10 14.80 11.09
C GLY A 59 -1.19 13.61 11.39
N PHE A 60 -1.03 13.25 12.67
CA PHE A 60 -0.24 12.08 13.07
C PHE A 60 -0.78 10.79 12.46
N GLN A 61 -2.10 10.58 12.50
CA GLN A 61 -2.72 9.38 11.94
C GLN A 61 -2.54 9.31 10.42
N THR A 62 -2.71 10.43 9.71
CA THR A 62 -2.46 10.54 8.26
C THR A 62 -1.01 10.18 7.94
N TYR A 63 -0.05 10.67 8.71
CA TYR A 63 1.37 10.37 8.51
C TYR A 63 1.72 8.88 8.68
N ILE A 64 1.13 8.23 9.69
CA ILE A 64 1.33 6.79 9.89
C ILE A 64 0.77 6.00 8.71
N LEU A 65 -0.43 6.33 8.23
CA LEU A 65 -1.05 5.68 7.07
C LEU A 65 -0.21 5.85 5.79
N LEU A 66 0.32 7.05 5.56
CA LEU A 66 1.20 7.34 4.43
C LEU A 66 2.48 6.49 4.46
N ARG A 67 3.13 6.40 5.63
CA ARG A 67 4.32 5.57 5.80
C ARG A 67 4.02 4.08 5.63
N GLU A 68 2.84 3.63 6.07
CA GLU A 68 2.43 2.23 5.91
C GLU A 68 2.19 1.90 4.43
N ASN A 69 1.52 2.78 3.70
CA ASN A 69 1.32 2.64 2.26
C ASN A 69 2.65 2.57 1.49
N GLU A 70 3.64 3.43 1.82
CA GLU A 70 4.97 3.33 1.21
C GLU A 70 5.64 1.98 1.45
N ARG A 71 5.41 1.34 2.61
CA ARG A 71 5.97 0.03 2.91
C ARG A 71 5.29 -1.06 2.10
N TYR A 72 3.97 -1.01 1.95
CA TYR A 72 3.25 -1.94 1.10
C TYR A 72 3.71 -1.83 -0.35
N GLU A 73 3.79 -0.62 -0.91
CA GLU A 73 4.27 -0.39 -2.28
C GLU A 73 5.73 -0.82 -2.49
N LYS A 74 6.61 -0.62 -1.50
CA LYS A 74 7.99 -1.12 -1.56
C LYS A 74 8.06 -2.64 -1.44
N SER A 75 7.14 -3.26 -0.70
CA SER A 75 7.10 -4.72 -0.54
C SER A 75 6.46 -5.45 -1.72
N SER A 76 5.50 -4.83 -2.42
CA SER A 76 4.93 -5.35 -3.67
C SER A 76 5.91 -5.24 -4.85
N HIS A 77 6.98 -4.44 -4.72
CA HIS A 77 8.13 -4.46 -5.62
C HIS A 77 9.23 -5.46 -5.21
N SER A 78 8.91 -6.49 -4.42
CA SER A 78 9.76 -7.68 -4.27
C SER A 78 9.66 -8.55 -5.52
N GLY A 79 10.19 -8.02 -6.63
CA GLY A 79 10.36 -8.76 -7.87
C GLY A 79 11.17 -10.02 -7.60
N SER A 80 10.65 -11.15 -8.12
CA SER A 80 11.25 -12.49 -8.20
C SER A 80 12.61 -12.61 -7.52
N GLU A 81 12.67 -13.35 -6.41
CA GLU A 81 13.94 -13.68 -5.77
C GLU A 81 14.75 -14.52 -6.77
N LYS A 82 15.72 -13.88 -7.44
CA LYS A 82 16.65 -14.54 -8.34
C LYS A 82 17.91 -14.89 -7.57
N VAL A 83 18.21 -16.18 -7.48
CA VAL A 83 19.43 -16.68 -6.86
C VAL A 83 20.29 -17.30 -7.95
N SER A 84 21.51 -16.80 -8.11
CA SER A 84 22.47 -17.32 -9.08
C SER A 84 23.60 -18.07 -8.38
N ILE A 85 23.87 -19.29 -8.81
CA ILE A 85 24.98 -20.13 -8.36
C ILE A 85 25.75 -20.59 -9.59
N GLY A 86 26.91 -19.97 -9.83
CA GLY A 86 27.65 -20.16 -11.08
C GLY A 86 26.81 -19.75 -12.29
N ASP A 87 26.70 -20.63 -13.28
CA ASP A 87 25.91 -20.39 -14.50
C ASP A 87 24.41 -20.72 -14.35
N TYR A 88 23.99 -21.22 -13.18
CA TYR A 88 22.58 -21.55 -12.91
C TYR A 88 21.87 -20.39 -12.22
N SER A 89 20.69 -20.03 -12.71
CA SER A 89 19.82 -19.02 -12.11
C SER A 89 18.45 -19.60 -11.81
N TYR A 90 18.04 -19.52 -10.54
CA TYR A 90 16.70 -19.87 -10.08
C TYR A 90 15.92 -18.57 -9.87
N SER A 91 14.68 -18.51 -10.36
CA SER A 91 13.78 -17.39 -10.11
C SER A 91 12.45 -17.95 -9.65
N THR A 92 11.97 -17.51 -8.49
CA THR A 92 10.60 -17.81 -8.04
C THR A 92 9.67 -16.76 -8.63
N GLN A 93 8.72 -17.20 -9.46
CA GLN A 93 7.58 -16.36 -9.87
C GLN A 93 6.43 -16.66 -8.90
N SER A 94 6.17 -15.73 -8.00
CA SER A 94 4.94 -15.73 -7.20
C SER A 94 3.78 -15.44 -8.15
N SER A 95 3.07 -16.49 -8.57
CA SER A 95 1.87 -16.33 -9.40
C SER A 95 0.73 -15.89 -8.48
N GLU A 96 0.22 -14.69 -8.73
CA GLU A 96 -0.99 -14.18 -8.09
C GLU A 96 -2.18 -14.94 -8.67
N SER A 97 -2.73 -15.90 -7.92
CA SER A 97 -3.98 -16.56 -8.29
C SER A 97 -5.12 -15.55 -8.15
N SER A 98 -5.50 -14.92 -9.26
CA SER A 98 -6.77 -14.20 -9.36
C SER A 98 -7.91 -15.22 -9.41
N ASP A 99 -8.65 -15.31 -8.31
CA ASP A 99 -9.90 -16.06 -8.21
C ASP A 99 -10.90 -15.50 -9.22
N SER A 100 -11.23 -16.32 -10.23
CA SER A 100 -12.38 -16.09 -11.10
C SER A 100 -12.99 -17.45 -11.40
N GLY A 101 -13.98 -17.81 -10.59
CA GLY A 101 -14.73 -19.05 -10.77
C GLY A 101 -15.47 -19.08 -12.10
N SER A 102 -15.36 -20.21 -12.82
CA SER A 102 -16.47 -20.89 -13.52
C SER A 102 -16.01 -22.20 -14.17
N THR A 103 -16.64 -23.29 -13.72
CA THR A 103 -16.99 -24.56 -14.40
C THR A 103 -15.90 -25.40 -15.09
N ALA A 104 -15.86 -26.67 -14.67
CA ALA A 104 -15.00 -27.76 -15.13
C ALA A 104 -15.06 -28.04 -16.65
N SER A 105 -13.89 -28.35 -17.21
CA SER A 105 -13.67 -29.54 -18.05
C SER A 105 -12.17 -29.78 -18.23
N ASP A 106 -11.80 -31.06 -18.12
CA ASP A 106 -10.46 -31.62 -18.10
C ASP A 106 -9.59 -31.24 -19.30
N ASP A 107 -8.35 -30.82 -19.07
CA ASP A 107 -7.24 -30.99 -20.02
C ASP A 107 -5.91 -31.06 -19.24
N GLU A 108 -5.50 -32.29 -19.00
CA GLU A 108 -4.14 -32.71 -18.62
C GLU A 108 -3.11 -32.19 -19.64
N ASN A 109 -2.29 -31.17 -19.31
CA ASN A 109 -0.90 -31.08 -19.77
C ASN A 109 -0.13 -29.90 -19.14
N SER A 110 0.16 -29.95 -17.85
CA SER A 110 1.14 -29.07 -17.20
C SER A 110 2.40 -29.85 -16.83
N LEU A 111 3.01 -30.52 -17.82
CA LEU A 111 4.38 -31.00 -17.69
C LEU A 111 5.36 -29.95 -18.23
N ASN A 112 6.25 -29.50 -17.33
CA ASN A 112 7.42 -28.68 -17.62
C ASN A 112 8.12 -29.13 -18.91
N VAL A 113 7.93 -28.39 -20.00
CA VAL A 113 8.69 -28.60 -21.24
C VAL A 113 10.07 -27.96 -21.07
N ILE A 114 11.05 -28.76 -20.68
CA ILE A 114 12.46 -28.40 -20.78
C ILE A 114 12.81 -28.35 -22.27
N ARG A 115 13.07 -27.15 -22.80
CA ARG A 115 13.56 -26.99 -24.18
C ARG A 115 15.08 -26.89 -24.16
N PRO A 116 15.83 -27.94 -24.55
CA PRO A 116 17.28 -27.83 -24.64
C PRO A 116 17.66 -26.88 -25.79
N MET A 117 18.53 -25.92 -25.49
CA MET A 117 19.18 -25.07 -26.49
C MET A 117 20.09 -25.92 -27.37
N ARG A 118 19.99 -25.72 -28.68
CA ARG A 118 20.79 -26.42 -29.69
C ARG A 118 22.22 -25.87 -29.66
N PRO A 119 23.27 -26.71 -29.68
CA PRO A 119 24.63 -26.21 -29.71
C PRO A 119 24.92 -25.46 -31.01
N ALA A 120 25.57 -24.30 -30.89
CA ALA A 120 26.14 -23.58 -32.02
C ALA A 120 27.19 -24.46 -32.71
N SER A 121 27.05 -24.64 -34.02
CA SER A 121 28.01 -25.39 -34.83
C SER A 121 29.10 -24.45 -35.34
N THR A 122 30.34 -24.82 -35.01
CA THR A 122 31.67 -24.36 -35.50
C THR A 122 32.05 -22.90 -35.30
#